data_AF-B6SIQ4-F1
#
_entry.id   AF-B6SIQ4-F1
#
_cell.length_a   1.000
_cell.length_b   1.000
_cell.length_c   1.000
_cell.angle_alpha   90.00
_cell.angle_beta   90.00
_cell.angle_gamma   90.00
#
_symmetry.space_group_name_H-M   'P 1'
#
loop_
_entity.id
_entity.type
_entity.pdbx_description
1 polymer ?
#
loop_
_entity_poly.entity_id
_entity_poly.type
_entity_poly.pdbx_seq_one_letter_code
_entity_poly.pdbx_strand_id
1 'polypeptide(L)' 'MAGFRSLAPKTRNLVVAGGLSAFVLGVYYYTMRAVGGTDELQVAIDKFEETKKQDAARNSSSSAGGS' A
#
# COMPACT_ATOMS: atom_id res chain seq x y z
N MET A 1 31.15 27.64 -8.05
CA MET A 1 29.88 27.12 -7.50
C MET A 1 29.55 27.82 -6.20
N ALA A 2 28.63 28.79 -6.21
CA ALA A 2 28.04 29.33 -4.99
C ALA A 2 26.88 28.41 -4.58
N GLY A 3 27.20 27.33 -3.85
CA GLY A 3 26.23 26.32 -3.40
C GLY A 3 25.69 26.63 -2.00
N PHE A 4 25.06 25.64 -1.35
CA PHE A 4 24.52 25.69 0.01
C PHE A 4 25.41 26.43 1.05
N ARG A 5 26.75 26.38 0.86
CA ARG A 5 27.75 27.04 1.69
C ARG A 5 27.75 28.59 1.61
N SER A 6 27.23 29.19 0.54
CA SER A 6 27.10 30.65 0.39
C SER A 6 25.78 31.21 0.92
N LEU A 7 24.86 30.35 1.38
CA LEU A 7 23.58 30.79 1.96
C LEU A 7 23.79 31.42 3.34
N ALA A 8 22.97 32.42 3.65
CA ALA A 8 22.91 32.99 5.00
C ALA A 8 22.66 31.88 6.04
N PRO A 9 23.23 31.97 7.26
CA PRO A 9 23.12 30.93 8.29
C PRO A 9 21.67 30.49 8.57
N LYS A 10 20.75 31.45 8.63
CA LYS A 10 19.31 31.19 8.85
C LYS A 10 18.69 30.37 7.71
N THR A 11 19.06 30.66 6.46
CA THR A 11 18.59 29.93 5.28
C THR A 11 19.14 28.52 5.23
N ARG A 12 20.41 28.31 5.64
CA ARG A 12 21.00 26.97 5.78
C ARG A 12 20.23 26.14 6.78
N ASN A 13 19.92 26.71 7.94
CA ASN A 13 19.16 26.01 8.98
C ASN A 13 17.75 25.65 8.52
N LEU A 14 17.08 26.52 7.74
CA LEU A 14 15.78 26.20 7.15
C LEU A 14 15.84 25.08 6.13
N VAL A 15 16.85 25.06 5.27
CA VAL A 15 17.03 23.99 4.28
C VAL A 15 17.33 22.67 4.97
N VAL A 16 18.16 22.67 6.02
CA VAL A 16 18.46 21.47 6.81
C VAL A 16 17.22 20.98 7.55
N ALA A 17 16.50 21.89 8.22
CA ALA A 17 15.27 21.54 8.93
C ALA A 17 14.22 20.98 7.96
N GLY A 18 13.99 21.66 6.83
CA GLY A 18 13.07 21.21 5.79
C GLY A 18 13.45 19.85 5.20
N GLY A 19 14.73 19.63 4.90
CA GLY A 19 15.23 18.36 4.39
C GLY A 19 15.09 17.22 5.39
N LEU A 20 15.44 17.46 6.66
CA LEU A 20 15.30 16.47 7.72
C LEU A 20 13.83 16.10 7.97
N SER A 21 12.94 17.11 8.01
CA SER A 21 11.50 16.90 8.17
C SER A 21 10.90 16.15 6.98
N ALA A 22 11.24 16.52 5.75
CA ALA A 22 10.76 15.83 4.54
C ALA A 22 11.27 14.38 4.47
N PHE A 23 12.51 14.12 4.89
CA PHE A 23 13.06 12.77 4.96
C PHE A 23 12.31 11.89 5.95
N VAL A 24 12.11 12.36 7.19
CA VAL A 24 11.38 11.60 8.22
C VAL A 24 9.93 11.33 7.79
N LEU A 25 9.26 12.35 7.25
CA LEU A 25 7.88 12.24 6.76
C LEU A 25 7.79 11.31 5.54
N GLY A 26 8.78 11.36 4.65
CA GLY A 26 8.91 10.46 3.51
C GLY A 26 9.12 9.00 3.91
N VAL A 27 9.97 8.71 4.90
CA VAL A 27 10.17 7.35 5.42
C VAL A 27 8.91 6.83 6.09
N TYR A 28 8.25 7.65 6.92
CA TYR A 28 6.98 7.30 7.57
C TYR A 28 5.87 7.01 6.56
N TYR A 29 5.75 7.86 5.54
CA TYR A 29 4.79 7.63 4.47
C TYR A 29 5.14 6.41 3.63
N TYR A 30 6.42 6.18 3.35
CA TYR A 30 6.89 5.04 2.57
C TYR A 30 6.58 3.72 3.29
N THR A 31 6.83 3.63 4.59
CA THR A 31 6.49 2.42 5.35
C THR A 31 4.99 2.22 5.42
N MET A 32 4.18 3.24 5.69
CA MET A 32 2.73 3.10 5.69
C MET A 32 2.16 2.74 4.30
N ARG A 33 2.73 3.28 3.21
CA ARG A 33 2.32 2.96 1.85
C ARG A 33 2.79 1.58 1.38
N ALA A 34 3.97 1.13 1.82
CA ALA A 34 4.49 -0.20 1.49
C ALA A 34 3.86 -1.31 2.34
N VAL A 35 3.45 -1.01 3.58
CA VAL A 35 2.78 -1.95 4.49
C VAL A 35 1.27 -2.02 4.21
N GLY A 36 0.67 -0.97 3.65
CA GLY A 36 -0.74 -0.90 3.25
C GLY A 36 -1.15 -1.74 2.02
N GLY A 37 -0.24 -2.49 1.40
CA GLY A 37 -0.54 -3.42 0.30
C GLY A 37 -0.86 -4.85 0.74
N THR A 38 -0.85 -5.14 2.04
CA THR A 38 -1.03 -6.52 2.55
C THR A 38 -2.50 -6.93 2.70
N ASP A 39 -3.45 -5.99 2.68
CA ASP A 39 -4.89 -6.30 2.72
C ASP A 39 -5.41 -6.90 1.40
N GLU A 40 -4.68 -6.75 0.29
CA GLU A 40 -5.06 -7.31 -1.00
C GLU A 40 -4.93 -8.84 -1.04
N LEU A 41 -4.05 -9.42 -0.22
CA LEU A 41 -3.84 -10.87 -0.20
C LEU A 41 -5.00 -11.59 0.51
N GLN A 42 -5.59 -11.00 1.55
CA GLN A 42 -6.77 -11.58 2.22
C GLN A 42 -8.04 -11.34 1.42
N VAL A 43 -8.20 -10.17 0.78
CA VAL A 43 -9.34 -9.91 -0.13
C VAL A 43 -9.31 -10.87 -1.33
N ALA A 44 -8.12 -11.20 -1.86
CA ALA A 44 -7.99 -12.20 -2.92
C ALA A 44 -8.36 -13.62 -2.46
N ILE A 45 -8.05 -13.98 -1.20
CA ILE A 45 -8.43 -15.27 -0.61
C ILE A 45 -9.94 -15.34 -0.36
N ASP A 46 -10.56 -14.31 0.19
CA ASP A 46 -12.02 -14.26 0.40
C ASP A 46 -12.78 -14.35 -0.92
N LYS A 47 -12.34 -13.61 -1.96
CA LYS A 47 -12.89 -13.70 -3.33
C LYS A 47 -12.76 -15.10 -3.92
N PHE A 48 -11.67 -15.81 -3.63
CA PHE A 48 -11.43 -17.16 -4.12
C PHE A 48 -12.32 -18.21 -3.42
N GLU A 49 -12.47 -18.11 -2.09
CA GLU A 49 -13.37 -18.99 -1.34
C GLU A 49 -14.84 -18.77 -1.69
N GLU A 50 -15.25 -17.52 -1.93
CA GLU A 50 -16.61 -17.18 -2.35
C GLU A 50 -16.95 -17.78 -3.72
N THR A 51 -16.01 -17.73 -4.67
CA THR A 51 -16.15 -18.34 -6.00
C THR A 51 -16.27 -19.86 -5.90
N LYS A 52 -15.45 -20.52 -5.06
CA LYS A 52 -15.50 -21.98 -4.84
C LYS A 52 -16.83 -22.45 -4.27
N LYS A 53 -17.43 -21.68 -3.33
CA LYS A 53 -18.75 -22.00 -2.77
C LYS A 53 -19.87 -21.87 -3.79
N GLN A 54 -19.81 -20.87 -4.68
CA GLN A 54 -20.78 -20.70 -5.76
C GLN A 54 -20.69 -21.80 -6.82
N ASP A 55 -19.48 -22.23 -7.19
CA ASP A 55 -19.29 -23.34 -8.15
C ASP A 55 -19.73 -24.69 -7.57
N ALA A 56 -19.47 -24.94 -6.28
CA ALA A 56 -19.97 -26.13 -5.59
C ALA A 56 -21.50 -26.18 -5.50
N ALA A 57 -22.15 -25.03 -5.23
CA ALA A 57 -23.61 -24.93 -5.20
C ALA A 57 -24.23 -25.14 -6.59
N ARG A 58 -23.62 -24.59 -7.65
CA ARG A 58 -24.04 -24.81 -9.04
C ARG A 58 -23.92 -26.27 -9.48
N ASN A 59 -22.87 -26.97 -9.06
CA ASN A 59 -22.68 -28.39 -9.36
C ASN A 59 -23.66 -29.30 -8.59
N SER A 60 -24.12 -28.90 -7.40
CA SER A 60 -25.14 -29.63 -6.64
C SER A 60 -26.56 -29.46 -7.20
N SER A 61 -26.83 -28.37 -7.94
CA SER A 61 -28.10 -28.16 -8.63
C SER A 61 -28.21 -28.86 -9.98
N SER A 62 -27.10 -29.24 -10.61
CA SER A 62 -27.09 -29.98 -11.88
C SER A 62 -27.28 -31.49 -11.71
N SER A 63 -27.15 -32.05 -10.50
CA SER A 63 -27.36 -33.47 -10.23
C SER A 63 -28.78 -33.82 -9.74
N ALA A 64 -29.68 -32.85 -9.60
CA ALA A 64 -31.07 -33.07 -9.17
C ALA A 64 -32.10 -33.00 -10.31
N GLY A 65 -31.66 -32.87 -11.57
CA GLY A 65 -32.53 -32.64 -12.73
C GLY A 65 -32.29 -33.58 -13.92
N GLY A 66 -31.80 -34.79 -13.69
CA GLY A 66 -31.52 -35.77 -14.74
C GLY A 66 -32.05 -37.15 -14.42
N SER A 67 -33.25 -37.45 -14.97
CA SER A 67 -33.91 -38.76 -15.19
C SER A 67 -34.23 -39.65 -13.99
#